data_AF-A0A6J2Y8P3-F1
#
_entry.id   AF-A0A6J2Y8P3-F1
#
_cell.length_a   1.000
_cell.length_b   1.000
_cell.length_c   1.000
_cell.angle_alpha   90.00
_cell.angle_beta   90.00
_cell.angle_gamma   90.00
#
_symmetry.space_group_name_H-M   'P 1'
#
loop_
_entity.id
_entity.type
_entity.pdbx_description
1 polymer ?
#
loop_
_entity_poly.entity_id
_entity_poly.type
_entity_poly.pdbx_seq_one_letter_code
_entity_poly.pdbx_strand_id
1 'polypeptide(L)'
;MVQLISKISCLLIIICIVPQNTLAVCERPDVLTGAEDYCWGKTVEILDRLQYSTKSVLNFAKKKLGIGVEEQYTPQKCDYYQCIFEALHMLNGNGYPNYGQIVYWIDNNVVYTHAKEIYDRLSACNNALSDSIKNNIYFSGNLNTTLEESTELQGKCEVLQEFMKCISETSCKRFSYP
;
A
#
# COMPACT_ATOMS: atom_id res chain seq x y z
N MET A 1 49.56 -30.32 -6.27
CA MET A 1 48.76 -29.78 -5.15
C MET A 1 48.67 -28.26 -5.12
N VAL A 2 49.75 -27.50 -5.43
CA VAL A 2 49.74 -26.02 -5.36
C VAL A 2 48.80 -25.34 -6.38
N GLN A 3 48.61 -25.92 -7.58
CA GLN A 3 47.73 -25.34 -8.60
C GLN A 3 46.22 -25.50 -8.34
N LEU A 4 45.81 -26.45 -7.49
CA LEU A 4 44.39 -26.70 -7.20
C LEU A 4 43.84 -25.67 -6.20
N ILE A 5 44.67 -25.29 -5.21
CA ILE A 5 44.30 -24.34 -4.16
C ILE A 5 44.10 -22.93 -4.73
N SER A 6 44.94 -22.51 -5.70
CA SER A 6 44.81 -21.20 -6.35
C SER A 6 43.53 -21.07 -7.19
N LYS A 7 43.07 -22.14 -7.84
CA LYS A 7 41.83 -22.13 -8.62
C LYS A 7 40.59 -22.12 -7.74
N ILE A 8 40.62 -22.80 -6.59
CA ILE A 8 39.52 -22.82 -5.61
C ILE A 8 39.36 -21.45 -4.94
N SER A 9 40.47 -20.77 -4.62
CA SER A 9 40.41 -19.41 -4.06
C SER A 9 39.83 -18.38 -5.05
N CYS A 10 40.14 -18.47 -6.35
CA CYS A 10 39.51 -17.61 -7.36
C CYS A 10 38.01 -17.89 -7.53
N LEU A 11 37.59 -19.15 -7.49
CA LEU A 11 36.18 -19.53 -7.59
C LEU A 11 35.35 -19.03 -6.40
N LEU A 12 35.91 -19.09 -5.18
CA LEU A 12 35.24 -18.59 -3.97
C LEU A 12 35.10 -17.05 -3.99
N ILE A 13 36.11 -16.33 -4.47
CA ILE A 13 36.05 -14.86 -4.59
C ILE A 13 35.01 -14.44 -5.63
N ILE A 14 34.89 -15.16 -6.75
CA ILE A 14 33.90 -14.85 -7.80
C ILE A 14 32.46 -15.13 -7.33
N ILE A 15 32.24 -16.17 -6.51
CA ILE A 15 30.90 -16.50 -5.99
C ILE A 15 30.43 -15.45 -4.95
N CYS A 16 31.33 -14.82 -4.20
CA CYS A 16 30.96 -13.76 -3.26
C CYS A 16 30.62 -12.40 -3.92
N ILE A 17 30.94 -12.21 -5.21
CA ILE A 17 30.79 -10.92 -5.90
C ILE A 17 29.49 -10.84 -6.73
N VAL A 18 28.66 -11.89 -6.76
CA VAL A 18 27.39 -11.91 -7.51
C VAL A 18 26.25 -12.46 -6.65
N PRO A 19 25.13 -11.75 -6.42
CA PRO A 19 24.90 -10.30 -6.46
C PRO A 19 24.31 -9.81 -5.12
N GLN A 20 24.99 -8.91 -4.40
CA GLN A 20 24.29 -8.08 -3.40
C GLN A 20 23.31 -7.08 -4.05
N ASN A 21 23.26 -7.04 -5.38
CA ASN A 21 22.44 -6.11 -6.17
C ASN A 21 21.01 -6.60 -6.43
N THR A 22 20.59 -7.80 -6.00
CA THR A 22 19.20 -8.27 -6.22
C THR A 22 18.26 -8.02 -5.05
N LEU A 23 18.78 -7.71 -3.85
CA LEU A 23 17.96 -7.48 -2.66
C LEU A 23 17.63 -5.99 -2.39
N ALA A 24 18.39 -5.05 -2.96
CA ALA A 24 18.14 -3.60 -2.84
C ALA A 24 17.09 -3.06 -3.84
N VAL A 25 16.54 -3.92 -4.70
CA VAL A 25 15.79 -3.52 -5.91
C VAL A 25 14.37 -3.03 -5.57
N CYS A 26 13.81 -3.43 -4.42
CA CYS A 26 12.43 -3.13 -4.03
C CYS A 26 12.28 -2.47 -2.67
N GLU A 27 13.29 -1.71 -2.24
CA GLU A 27 13.22 -1.01 -0.96
C GLU A 27 12.10 0.05 -0.97
N ARG A 28 11.29 0.05 0.10
CA ARG A 28 10.20 1.02 0.26
C ARG A 28 10.81 2.38 0.62
N PRO A 29 10.36 3.49 0.02
CA PRO A 29 10.92 4.79 0.34
C PRO A 29 10.64 5.16 1.79
N ASP A 30 11.63 5.70 2.51
CA ASP A 30 11.49 6.10 3.93
C ASP A 30 10.31 7.06 4.16
N VAL A 31 10.03 7.93 3.18
CA VAL A 31 8.90 8.87 3.23
C VAL A 31 7.55 8.14 3.25
N LEU A 32 7.43 7.01 2.53
CA LEU A 32 6.22 6.18 2.57
C LEU A 32 6.10 5.48 3.92
N THR A 33 7.18 4.87 4.39
CA THR A 33 7.19 4.17 5.68
C THR A 33 6.88 5.11 6.84
N GLY A 34 7.44 6.33 6.84
CA GLY A 34 7.12 7.34 7.86
C GLY A 34 5.67 7.80 7.83
N ALA A 35 5.05 7.92 6.64
CA ALA A 35 3.63 8.24 6.52
C ALA A 35 2.74 7.09 7.02
N GLU A 36 3.09 5.85 6.72
CA GLU A 36 2.40 4.66 7.22
C GLU A 36 2.48 4.55 8.74
N ASP A 37 3.66 4.72 9.33
CA ASP A 37 3.86 4.68 10.78
C ASP A 37 3.07 5.78 11.49
N TYR A 38 3.06 7.00 10.93
CA TYR A 38 2.27 8.11 11.44
C TYR A 38 0.76 7.82 11.40
N CYS A 39 0.27 7.35 10.25
CA CYS A 39 -1.14 7.06 10.05
C CYS A 39 -1.59 5.84 10.86
N TRP A 40 -0.70 4.87 11.04
CA TRP A 40 -0.89 3.77 11.96
C TRP A 40 -1.03 4.28 13.39
N GLY A 41 -0.11 5.13 13.86
CA GLY A 41 -0.16 5.74 15.19
C GLY A 41 -1.48 6.48 15.44
N LYS A 42 -1.92 7.31 14.49
CA LYS A 42 -3.24 7.97 14.54
C LYS A 42 -4.41 7.00 14.59
N THR A 43 -4.36 5.95 13.77
CA THR A 43 -5.43 4.93 13.71
C THR A 43 -5.49 4.14 15.02
N VAL A 44 -4.35 3.83 15.62
CA VAL A 44 -4.24 3.17 16.93
C VAL A 44 -4.77 4.08 18.04
N GLU A 45 -4.48 5.39 18.06
CA GLU A 45 -5.03 6.30 19.07
C GLU A 45 -6.57 6.41 19.00
N ILE A 46 -7.14 6.41 17.79
CA ILE A 46 -8.59 6.46 17.57
C ILE A 46 -9.23 5.09 17.87
N LEU A 47 -8.59 4.01 17.42
CA LEU A 47 -9.01 2.64 17.71
C LEU A 47 -8.90 2.34 19.19
N ASP A 48 -7.88 2.77 19.93
CA ASP A 48 -7.81 2.56 21.37
C ASP A 48 -8.94 3.30 22.07
N ARG A 49 -9.30 4.52 21.65
CA ARG A 49 -10.46 5.23 22.20
C ARG A 49 -11.80 4.54 21.91
N LEU A 50 -11.98 3.93 20.73
CA LEU A 50 -13.23 3.25 20.33
C LEU A 50 -13.26 1.76 20.75
N GLN A 51 -12.12 1.09 20.78
CA GLN A 51 -11.95 -0.29 21.19
C GLN A 51 -11.97 -0.39 22.72
N TYR A 52 -11.43 0.55 23.50
CA TYR A 52 -11.61 0.51 24.96
C TYR A 52 -13.08 0.64 25.36
N SER A 53 -13.89 1.45 24.65
CA SER A 53 -15.32 1.57 24.96
C SER A 53 -16.14 0.39 24.44
N THR A 54 -15.84 -0.12 23.24
CA THR A 54 -16.67 -1.14 22.57
C THR A 54 -16.14 -2.57 22.75
N LYS A 55 -14.83 -2.79 22.63
CA LYS A 55 -14.20 -4.09 22.93
C LYS A 55 -14.17 -4.39 24.42
N SER A 56 -14.13 -3.43 25.35
CA SER A 56 -14.23 -3.81 26.79
C SER A 56 -15.59 -4.41 27.11
N VAL A 57 -16.68 -3.86 26.56
CA VAL A 57 -18.03 -4.39 26.74
C VAL A 57 -18.19 -5.73 26.02
N LEU A 58 -17.72 -5.83 24.77
CA LEU A 58 -17.83 -7.05 23.96
C LEU A 58 -16.90 -8.18 24.44
N ASN A 59 -15.66 -7.87 24.84
CA ASN A 59 -14.73 -8.86 25.40
C ASN A 59 -15.12 -9.23 26.83
N PHE A 60 -15.71 -8.33 27.63
CA PHE A 60 -16.31 -8.68 28.90
C PHE A 60 -17.48 -9.66 28.70
N ALA A 61 -18.34 -9.42 27.70
CA ALA A 61 -19.42 -10.33 27.34
C ALA A 61 -18.90 -11.68 26.81
N LYS A 62 -17.96 -11.69 25.85
CA LYS A 62 -17.33 -12.92 25.31
C LYS A 62 -16.61 -13.72 26.41
N LYS A 63 -15.91 -13.06 27.35
CA LYS A 63 -15.27 -13.69 28.52
C LYS A 63 -16.28 -14.25 29.52
N LYS A 64 -17.43 -13.59 29.71
CA LYS A 64 -18.55 -14.11 30.49
C LYS A 64 -19.24 -15.31 29.83
N LEU A 65 -19.18 -15.40 28.50
CA LEU A 65 -19.77 -16.48 27.70
C LEU A 65 -18.78 -17.60 27.33
N GLY A 66 -17.51 -17.50 27.74
CA GLY A 66 -16.49 -18.54 27.50
C GLY A 66 -16.01 -18.66 26.05
N ILE A 67 -16.20 -17.62 25.23
CA ILE A 67 -15.84 -17.61 23.81
C ILE A 67 -14.45 -16.97 23.64
N GLY A 68 -13.58 -17.60 22.83
CA GLY A 68 -12.24 -17.11 22.51
C GLY A 68 -12.26 -15.69 21.92
N VAL A 69 -11.28 -14.88 22.31
CA VAL A 69 -11.11 -13.50 21.83
C VAL A 69 -10.28 -13.55 20.54
N GLU A 70 -10.77 -12.95 19.46
CA GLU A 70 -10.12 -12.96 18.14
C GLU A 70 -8.82 -12.13 18.10
N GLU A 71 -7.86 -12.63 17.32
CA GLU A 71 -6.50 -12.09 17.12
C GLU A 71 -6.46 -10.74 16.38
N GLN A 72 -5.30 -10.09 16.48
CA GLN A 72 -4.99 -8.71 16.13
C GLN A 72 -5.42 -8.31 14.70
N TYR A 73 -6.24 -7.26 14.67
CA TYR A 73 -6.86 -6.65 13.50
C TYR A 73 -5.84 -5.79 12.73
N THR A 74 -5.59 -6.08 11.46
CA THR A 74 -4.97 -5.15 10.50
C THR A 74 -6.04 -4.13 10.03
N PRO A 75 -5.80 -2.82 10.07
CA PRO A 75 -6.74 -1.83 9.57
C PRO A 75 -6.74 -1.82 8.03
N GLN A 76 -7.66 -2.59 7.45
CA GLN A 76 -8.18 -2.38 6.09
C GLN A 76 -9.19 -1.22 6.07
N LYS A 77 -8.86 -0.09 6.70
CA LYS A 77 -9.78 1.05 6.80
C LYS A 77 -9.46 2.08 5.73
N CYS A 78 -10.48 2.55 5.02
CA CYS A 78 -10.38 3.62 4.05
C CYS A 78 -9.70 4.89 4.62
N ASP A 79 -9.92 5.18 5.91
CA ASP A 79 -9.29 6.29 6.65
C ASP A 79 -7.76 6.20 6.73
N TYR A 80 -7.21 4.99 6.81
CA TYR A 80 -5.77 4.76 6.87
C TYR A 80 -5.10 5.19 5.55
N TYR A 81 -5.67 4.76 4.44
CA TYR A 81 -5.19 5.16 3.11
C TYR A 81 -5.44 6.65 2.86
N GLN A 82 -6.57 7.20 3.29
CA GLN A 82 -6.79 8.63 3.24
C GLN A 82 -5.68 9.41 3.98
N CYS A 83 -5.35 9.00 5.19
CA CYS A 83 -4.27 9.61 5.96
C CYS A 83 -2.92 9.55 5.23
N ILE A 84 -2.58 8.41 4.60
CA ILE A 84 -1.33 8.28 3.84
C ILE A 84 -1.30 9.26 2.67
N PHE A 85 -2.37 9.30 1.87
CA PHE A 85 -2.43 10.21 0.72
C PHE A 85 -2.40 11.69 1.14
N GLU A 86 -2.99 12.04 2.29
CA GLU A 86 -2.90 13.37 2.88
C GLU A 86 -1.47 13.69 3.34
N ALA A 87 -0.83 12.77 4.08
CA ALA A 87 0.53 12.92 4.58
C ALA A 87 1.58 13.03 3.46
N LEU A 88 1.34 12.35 2.34
CA LEU A 88 2.19 12.40 1.15
C LEU A 88 1.80 13.51 0.16
N HIS A 89 0.79 14.33 0.48
CA HIS A 89 0.30 15.42 -0.38
C HIS A 89 -0.10 14.97 -1.79
N MET A 90 -0.74 13.79 -1.89
CA MET A 90 -1.15 13.15 -3.14
C MET A 90 -2.62 13.40 -3.52
N LEU A 91 -3.33 14.25 -2.78
CA LEU A 91 -4.75 14.55 -3.00
C LEU A 91 -4.98 15.90 -3.65
N ASN A 92 -5.95 15.95 -4.56
CA ASN A 92 -6.47 17.19 -5.10
C ASN A 92 -7.36 17.92 -4.06
N GLY A 93 -7.78 19.15 -4.37
CA GLY A 93 -8.65 19.96 -3.48
C GLY A 93 -10.02 19.34 -3.19
N ASN A 94 -10.43 18.31 -3.94
CA ASN A 94 -11.67 17.57 -3.71
C ASN A 94 -11.45 16.31 -2.86
N GLY A 95 -10.21 15.96 -2.48
CA GLY A 95 -9.87 14.78 -1.70
C GLY A 95 -9.73 13.49 -2.51
N TYR A 96 -9.58 13.58 -3.84
CA TYR A 96 -9.31 12.42 -4.71
C TYR A 96 -7.81 12.35 -5.06
N PRO A 97 -7.31 11.15 -5.46
CA PRO A 97 -5.95 11.00 -5.99
C PRO A 97 -5.65 12.04 -7.07
N ASN A 98 -4.52 12.73 -6.95
CA ASN A 98 -4.04 13.66 -7.95
C ASN A 98 -2.89 13.03 -8.74
N TYR A 99 -3.12 12.76 -10.02
CA TYR A 99 -2.12 12.14 -10.89
C TYR A 99 -0.78 12.89 -10.87
N GLY A 100 -0.78 14.21 -11.01
CA GLY A 100 0.44 15.02 -11.06
C GLY A 100 1.24 15.00 -9.76
N GLN A 101 0.56 15.06 -8.60
CA GLN A 101 1.23 14.98 -7.30
C GLN A 101 1.80 13.59 -7.03
N ILE A 102 1.11 12.53 -7.46
CA ILE A 102 1.60 11.16 -7.32
C ILE A 102 2.81 10.94 -8.23
N VAL A 103 2.77 11.43 -9.48
CA VAL A 103 3.94 11.40 -10.38
C VAL A 103 5.12 12.15 -9.77
N TYR A 104 4.89 13.36 -9.26
CA TYR A 104 5.91 14.13 -8.57
C TYR A 104 6.51 13.35 -7.39
N TRP A 105 5.68 12.68 -6.60
CA TRP A 105 6.19 11.85 -5.51
C TRP A 105 7.03 10.66 -6.02
N ILE A 106 6.59 9.96 -7.08
CA ILE A 106 7.34 8.83 -7.66
C ILE A 106 8.71 9.32 -8.16
N ASP A 107 8.76 10.43 -8.91
CA ASP A 107 10.01 10.99 -9.45
C ASP A 107 11.05 11.30 -8.37
N ASN A 108 10.61 11.70 -7.18
CA ASN A 108 11.50 12.10 -6.09
C ASN A 108 11.85 10.97 -5.12
N ASN A 109 11.07 9.89 -5.08
CA ASN A 109 11.18 8.86 -4.04
C ASN A 109 11.40 7.44 -4.57
N VAL A 110 11.26 7.22 -5.88
CA VAL A 110 11.36 5.89 -6.48
C VAL A 110 12.49 5.86 -7.51
N VAL A 111 13.32 4.81 -7.44
CA VAL A 111 14.37 4.56 -8.42
C VAL A 111 13.76 4.34 -9.81
N TYR A 112 14.30 5.03 -10.82
CA TYR A 112 13.78 5.11 -12.19
C TYR A 112 13.38 3.76 -12.81
N THR A 113 14.14 2.69 -12.56
CA THR A 113 13.87 1.35 -13.09
C THR A 113 12.53 0.77 -12.62
N HIS A 114 12.04 1.17 -11.45
CA HIS A 114 10.76 0.73 -10.88
C HIS A 114 9.66 1.78 -11.05
N ALA A 115 10.03 3.05 -11.19
CA ALA A 115 9.09 4.12 -11.46
C ALA A 115 8.25 3.85 -12.71
N LYS A 116 8.84 3.23 -13.75
CA LYS A 116 8.13 2.89 -14.99
C LYS A 116 6.90 2.01 -14.79
N GLU A 117 7.04 0.90 -14.05
CA GLU A 117 5.89 0.01 -13.80
C GLU A 117 4.81 0.69 -12.97
N ILE A 118 5.22 1.53 -12.02
CA ILE A 118 4.30 2.33 -11.21
C ILE A 118 3.60 3.37 -12.09
N TYR A 119 4.28 3.98 -13.06
CA TYR A 119 3.67 4.93 -14.01
C TYR A 119 2.63 4.27 -14.90
N ASP A 120 2.96 3.12 -15.49
CA ASP A 120 2.04 2.38 -16.36
C ASP A 120 0.78 2.00 -15.56
N ARG A 121 0.95 1.53 -14.31
CA ARG A 121 -0.16 1.19 -13.44
C ARG A 121 -0.96 2.43 -12.99
N LEU A 122 -0.28 3.50 -12.58
CA LEU A 122 -0.89 4.76 -12.16
C LEU A 122 -1.76 5.35 -13.27
N SER A 123 -1.26 5.35 -14.51
CA SER A 123 -2.00 5.81 -15.68
C SER A 123 -3.29 5.01 -15.88
N ALA A 124 -3.21 3.68 -15.83
CA ALA A 124 -4.38 2.81 -15.96
C ALA A 124 -5.42 3.05 -14.84
N CYS A 125 -4.96 3.11 -13.59
CA CYS A 125 -5.82 3.38 -12.43
C CYS A 125 -6.47 4.77 -12.50
N ASN A 126 -5.73 5.79 -12.93
CA ASN A 126 -6.24 7.16 -13.04
C ASN A 126 -7.27 7.31 -14.16
N ASN A 127 -7.07 6.61 -15.29
CA ASN A 127 -8.05 6.58 -16.37
C ASN A 127 -9.36 5.90 -15.91
N ALA A 128 -9.26 4.73 -15.27
CA ALA A 128 -10.41 4.03 -14.73
C ALA A 128 -11.15 4.85 -13.66
N LEU A 129 -10.43 5.56 -12.79
CA LEU A 129 -11.02 6.48 -11.82
C LEU A 129 -11.73 7.65 -12.51
N SER A 130 -11.09 8.26 -13.50
CA SER A 130 -11.66 9.39 -14.25
C SER A 130 -12.95 8.99 -14.97
N ASP A 131 -12.97 7.80 -15.58
CA ASP A 131 -14.16 7.23 -16.21
C ASP A 131 -15.24 6.92 -15.18
N SER A 132 -14.86 6.43 -13.99
CA SER A 132 -15.80 6.16 -12.90
C SER A 132 -16.48 7.44 -12.40
N ILE A 133 -15.69 8.50 -12.19
CA ILE A 133 -16.20 9.82 -11.77
C ILE A 133 -17.10 10.43 -12.86
N LYS A 134 -16.69 10.35 -14.13
CA LYS A 134 -17.44 10.91 -15.26
C LYS A 134 -18.80 10.23 -15.46
N ASN A 135 -18.83 8.91 -15.31
CA ASN A 135 -20.05 8.12 -15.48
C ASN A 135 -20.85 7.98 -14.18
N ASN A 136 -20.34 8.55 -13.07
CA ASN A 136 -20.92 8.44 -11.74
C ASN A 136 -21.17 6.99 -11.31
N ILE A 137 -20.17 6.13 -11.55
CA ILE A 137 -20.19 4.70 -11.22
C ILE A 137 -19.13 4.37 -10.16
N TYR A 138 -19.27 3.21 -9.54
CA TYR A 138 -18.29 2.66 -8.60
C TYR A 138 -16.91 2.49 -9.26
N PHE A 139 -15.86 2.95 -8.60
CA PHE A 139 -14.47 2.70 -8.98
C PHE A 139 -13.94 1.44 -8.29
N SER A 140 -13.55 0.45 -9.09
CA SER A 140 -12.87 -0.77 -8.62
C SER A 140 -11.37 -0.67 -8.84
N GLY A 141 -10.59 -1.02 -7.82
CA GLY A 141 -9.14 -1.11 -7.93
C GLY A 141 -8.65 -2.31 -8.73
N ASN A 142 -9.52 -3.30 -8.96
CA ASN A 142 -9.23 -4.42 -9.83
C ASN A 142 -9.71 -4.11 -11.25
N LEU A 143 -8.74 -3.78 -12.11
CA LEU A 143 -8.99 -3.39 -13.50
C LEU A 143 -9.49 -4.56 -14.38
N ASN A 144 -9.39 -5.82 -13.92
CA ASN A 144 -9.79 -7.00 -14.68
C ASN A 144 -11.23 -7.45 -14.40
N THR A 145 -11.88 -6.89 -13.38
CA THR A 145 -13.27 -7.21 -13.05
C THR A 145 -14.24 -6.33 -13.83
N THR A 146 -15.14 -6.95 -14.59
CA THR A 146 -16.35 -6.31 -15.10
C THR A 146 -17.15 -5.80 -13.90
N LEU A 147 -17.49 -4.51 -13.89
CA LEU A 147 -18.25 -3.85 -12.83
C LEU A 147 -19.45 -4.70 -12.40
N GLU A 148 -19.43 -5.20 -11.16
CA GLU A 148 -20.69 -5.45 -10.48
C GLU A 148 -21.31 -4.07 -10.23
N GLU A 149 -22.55 -3.87 -10.66
CA GLU A 149 -23.33 -2.65 -10.43
C GLU A 149 -23.57 -2.49 -8.93
N SER A 150 -22.57 -2.02 -8.21
CA SER A 150 -22.78 -1.45 -6.88
C SER A 150 -23.57 -0.16 -7.06
N THR A 151 -24.76 -0.13 -6.46
CA THR A 151 -25.72 0.97 -6.54
C THR A 151 -25.42 2.07 -5.52
N GLU A 152 -24.40 1.91 -4.69
CA GLU A 152 -24.00 2.89 -3.68
C GLU A 152 -22.88 3.79 -4.18
N LEU A 153 -23.09 5.11 -4.05
CA LEU A 153 -22.07 6.14 -4.28
C LEU A 153 -20.91 5.90 -3.30
N GLN A 154 -19.72 5.58 -3.81
CA GLN A 154 -18.52 5.48 -2.99
C GLN A 154 -18.19 6.84 -2.37
N GLY A 155 -17.90 6.83 -1.07
CA GLY A 155 -17.27 7.95 -0.41
C GLY A 155 -15.80 8.11 -0.85
N LYS A 156 -15.20 9.23 -0.46
CA LYS A 156 -13.84 9.59 -0.89
C LYS A 156 -12.79 8.62 -0.35
N CYS A 157 -12.95 8.17 0.90
CA CYS A 157 -12.00 7.26 1.50
C CYS A 157 -12.06 5.89 0.81
N GLU A 158 -13.25 5.41 0.44
CA GLU A 158 -13.45 4.13 -0.27
C GLU A 158 -12.78 4.19 -1.64
N VAL A 159 -12.92 5.32 -2.35
CA VAL A 159 -12.19 5.56 -3.60
C VAL A 159 -10.67 5.48 -3.37
N LEU A 160 -10.15 6.06 -2.28
CA LEU A 160 -8.72 6.00 -1.96
C LEU A 160 -8.24 4.58 -1.63
N GLN A 161 -9.07 3.79 -0.94
CA GLN A 161 -8.79 2.38 -0.66
C GLN A 161 -8.70 1.58 -1.96
N GLU A 162 -9.69 1.69 -2.85
CA GLU A 162 -9.67 1.01 -4.15
C GLU A 162 -8.54 1.54 -5.04
N PHE A 163 -8.19 2.81 -4.93
CA PHE A 163 -7.08 3.37 -5.71
C PHE A 163 -5.74 2.84 -5.22
N MET A 164 -5.56 2.72 -3.89
CA MET A 164 -4.38 2.08 -3.30
C MET A 164 -4.25 0.62 -3.75
N LYS A 165 -5.35 -0.13 -3.73
CA LYS A 165 -5.41 -1.50 -4.27
C LYS A 165 -4.92 -1.52 -5.72
N CYS A 166 -5.44 -0.62 -6.55
CA CYS A 166 -5.08 -0.55 -7.96
C CYS A 166 -3.59 -0.31 -8.17
N ILE A 167 -2.98 0.67 -7.49
CA ILE A 167 -1.56 0.98 -7.68
C ILE A 167 -0.61 -0.01 -7.00
N SER A 168 -1.11 -0.84 -6.07
CA SER A 168 -0.32 -1.87 -5.38
C SER A 168 -0.07 -3.13 -6.21
N GLU A 169 -0.80 -3.31 -7.31
CA GLU A 169 -0.65 -4.45 -8.23
C GLU A 169 0.53 -4.25 -9.19
N THR A 170 1.74 -4.18 -8.62
CA THR A 170 3.02 -4.11 -9.34
C THR A 170 3.89 -5.32 -9.01
N SER A 171 4.88 -5.62 -9.87
CA SER A 171 5.82 -6.73 -9.62
C SER A 171 6.63 -6.51 -8.33
N CYS A 172 6.88 -5.24 -8.02
CA CYS A 172 7.57 -4.75 -6.84
C CYS A 172 6.56 -4.05 -5.91
N LYS A 173 6.05 -4.77 -4.90
CA LYS A 173 5.03 -4.27 -3.95
C LYS A 173 5.61 -3.19 -3.03
N ARG A 174 5.64 -1.93 -3.50
CA ARG A 174 6.05 -0.77 -2.68
C ARG A 174 4.89 -0.19 -1.88
N PHE A 175 3.71 -0.13 -2.48
CA PHE A 175 2.46 0.12 -1.79
C PHE A 175 1.96 -1.22 -1.26
N SER A 176 1.80 -1.34 0.06
CA SER A 176 1.27 -2.55 0.67
C SER A 176 -0.24 -2.41 0.82
N TYR A 177 -0.96 -3.22 0.05
CA TYR A 177 -2.38 -3.47 0.24
C TYR A 177 -2.53 -4.95 0.67
N PRO A 178 -3.07 -5.24 1.86
CA PRO A 178 -3.24 -6.60 2.37
C PRO A 178 -4.34 -7.36 1.63
#